data_AF-A0A9W8RC46-F1
#
_entry.id   AF-A0A9W8RC46-F1
#
_cell.length_a   1.000
_cell.length_b   1.000
_cell.length_c   1.000
_cell.angle_alpha   90.00
_cell.angle_beta   90.00
_cell.angle_gamma   90.00
#
_symmetry.space_group_name_H-M   'P 1'
#
loop_
_entity.id
_entity.type
_entity.pdbx_description
1 polymer ?
#
loop_
_entity_poly.entity_id
_entity_poly.type
_entity_poly.pdbx_seq_one_letter_code
_entity_poly.pdbx_strand_id
1 'polypeptide(L)'
;MQTFSPELLLFCELLMMTLHVSFDELHRLAGYNGEGGSRRAAQILEAAWFSGPESRYAVWHAGQVLRYAQDCKATSLQGFNSMAVYFAGLTLWAYGIMSAPGSTNEQGIADDHVLLNGQETRESRAFLELGQGTPALTFPAGLRLQIEPLSNRDVALSHARNLMRQNFPVLSEPLPQLVENLWRRLAELQSGQNGQAMANTDGTVAGNGSRHV
;
A
#
# COMPACT_ATOMS: atom_id res chain seq x y z
N MET A 1 6.58 19.41 -27.57
CA MET A 1 5.82 18.67 -26.54
C MET A 1 6.08 19.34 -25.21
N GLN A 2 5.05 19.82 -24.51
CA GLN A 2 5.20 20.35 -23.15
C GLN A 2 5.40 19.15 -22.20
N THR A 3 6.55 19.08 -21.52
CA THR A 3 6.77 18.12 -20.44
C THR A 3 6.19 18.72 -19.16
N PHE A 4 5.12 18.14 -18.64
CA PHE A 4 4.56 18.53 -17.34
C PHE A 4 5.55 18.19 -16.22
N SER A 5 5.54 18.96 -15.12
CA SER A 5 6.40 18.67 -13.98
C SER A 5 5.94 17.39 -13.26
N PRO A 6 6.88 16.61 -12.66
CA PRO A 6 6.53 15.39 -11.93
C PRO A 6 5.56 15.67 -10.78
N GLU A 7 5.65 16.83 -10.12
CA GLU A 7 4.71 17.22 -9.06
C GLU A 7 3.27 17.41 -9.57
N LEU A 8 3.09 17.93 -10.79
CA LEU A 8 1.77 18.08 -11.40
C LEU A 8 1.18 16.72 -11.77
N LEU A 9 2.01 15.85 -12.36
CA LEU A 9 1.59 14.50 -12.74
C LEU A 9 1.25 13.66 -11.51
N LEU A 10 2.06 13.75 -10.45
CA LEU A 10 1.78 13.15 -9.14
C LEU A 10 0.41 13.61 -8.60
N PHE A 11 0.10 14.90 -8.70
CA PHE A 11 -1.20 15.41 -8.27
C PHE A 11 -2.35 14.88 -9.13
N CYS A 12 -2.19 14.84 -10.46
CA CYS A 12 -3.19 14.25 -11.35
C CYS A 12 -3.48 12.79 -11.00
N GLU A 13 -2.45 11.98 -10.79
CA GLU A 13 -2.61 10.58 -10.40
C GLU A 13 -3.25 10.42 -9.01
N LEU A 14 -2.93 11.32 -8.06
CA LEU A 14 -3.61 11.35 -6.78
C LEU A 14 -5.12 11.62 -6.95
N LEU A 15 -5.50 12.61 -7.78
CA LEU A 15 -6.90 12.90 -8.05
C LEU A 15 -7.59 11.70 -8.69
N MET A 16 -6.98 11.08 -9.69
CA MET A 16 -7.52 9.87 -10.31
C MET A 16 -7.68 8.73 -9.30
N MET A 17 -6.68 8.50 -8.43
CA MET A 17 -6.78 7.52 -7.35
C MET A 17 -7.97 7.80 -6.42
N THR A 18 -8.20 9.06 -6.02
CA THR A 18 -9.30 9.40 -5.10
C THR A 18 -10.70 9.13 -5.67
N LEU A 19 -10.84 9.02 -6.99
CA LEU A 19 -12.11 8.63 -7.63
C LEU A 19 -12.43 7.15 -7.44
N HIS A 20 -11.42 6.34 -7.13
CA HIS A 20 -11.51 4.89 -7.09
C HIS A 20 -11.35 4.29 -5.69
N VAL A 21 -10.98 5.08 -4.68
CA VAL A 21 -10.85 4.61 -3.29
C VAL A 21 -11.17 5.72 -2.28
N SER A 22 -11.85 5.35 -1.19
CA SER A 22 -12.13 6.25 -0.07
C SER A 22 -10.92 6.36 0.87
N PHE A 23 -10.35 7.55 0.99
CA PHE A 23 -9.27 7.81 1.93
C PHE A 23 -9.71 7.69 3.40
N ASP A 24 -10.98 7.95 3.69
CA ASP A 24 -11.52 7.75 5.04
C ASP A 24 -11.51 6.26 5.41
N GLU A 25 -11.89 5.38 4.48
CA GLU A 25 -11.83 3.93 4.70
C GLU A 25 -10.39 3.42 4.81
N LEU A 26 -9.45 3.93 4.00
CA LEU A 26 -8.02 3.60 4.13
C LEU A 26 -7.45 4.03 5.49
N HIS A 27 -7.81 5.21 5.98
CA HIS A 27 -7.40 5.66 7.31
C HIS A 27 -8.02 4.84 8.43
N ARG A 28 -9.31 4.48 8.30
CA ARG A 28 -9.97 3.59 9.26
C ARG A 28 -9.28 2.23 9.28
N LEU A 29 -8.99 1.66 8.12
CA LEU A 29 -8.24 0.40 7.97
C LEU A 29 -6.88 0.49 8.67
N ALA A 30 -6.15 1.59 8.50
CA ALA A 30 -4.89 1.89 9.18
C ALA A 30 -5.02 2.13 10.70
N GLY A 31 -6.21 1.98 11.28
CA GLY A 31 -6.43 2.03 12.72
C GLY A 31 -6.64 3.44 13.30
N TYR A 32 -6.85 4.46 12.45
CA TYR A 32 -7.00 5.85 12.92
C TYR A 32 -8.17 6.04 13.90
N ASN A 33 -9.19 5.18 13.83
CA ASN A 33 -10.39 5.20 14.68
C ASN A 33 -10.45 4.02 15.68
N GLY A 34 -9.29 3.42 15.99
CA GLY A 34 -9.20 2.25 16.86
C GLY A 34 -9.57 0.92 16.16
N GLU A 35 -9.37 -0.19 16.86
CA GLU A 35 -9.47 -1.56 16.30
C GLU A 35 -10.85 -1.87 15.70
N GLY A 36 -11.93 -1.46 16.38
CA GLY A 36 -13.29 -1.68 15.90
C GLY A 36 -13.59 -0.94 14.58
N GLY A 37 -12.97 0.23 14.37
CA GLY A 37 -13.05 0.96 13.11
C GLY A 37 -12.25 0.28 12.00
N SER A 38 -11.05 -0.23 12.31
CA SER A 38 -10.20 -0.94 11.36
C SER A 38 -10.85 -2.22 10.84
N ARG A 39 -11.41 -3.05 11.73
CA ARG A 39 -12.09 -4.29 11.32
C ARG A 39 -13.28 -4.03 10.40
N ARG A 40 -14.07 -2.99 10.68
CA ARG A 40 -15.22 -2.62 9.85
C ARG A 40 -14.77 -2.13 8.47
N ALA A 41 -13.75 -1.28 8.41
CA ALA A 41 -13.19 -0.81 7.15
C ALA A 41 -12.62 -1.96 6.31
N ALA A 42 -11.95 -2.93 6.93
CA ALA A 42 -11.48 -4.13 6.25
C ALA A 42 -12.64 -4.89 5.59
N GLN A 43 -13.74 -5.12 6.31
CA GLN A 43 -14.93 -5.79 5.78
C GLN A 43 -15.57 -5.01 4.62
N ILE A 44 -15.67 -3.69 4.72
CA ILE A 44 -16.22 -2.83 3.67
C ILE A 44 -15.36 -2.91 2.41
N LEU A 45 -14.05 -2.74 2.57
CA LEU A 45 -13.12 -2.75 1.44
C LEU A 45 -13.03 -4.13 0.78
N GLU A 46 -13.01 -5.21 1.57
CA GLU A 46 -13.01 -6.59 1.05
C GLU A 46 -14.31 -6.90 0.28
N ALA A 47 -15.47 -6.55 0.84
CA ALA A 47 -16.76 -6.90 0.25
C ALA A 47 -17.13 -6.04 -0.97
N ALA A 48 -16.82 -4.73 -0.94
CA ALA A 48 -17.35 -3.76 -1.90
C ALA A 48 -16.31 -3.11 -2.81
N TRP A 49 -15.02 -3.09 -2.45
CA TRP A 49 -13.99 -2.41 -3.22
C TRP A 49 -13.07 -3.39 -3.94
N PHE A 50 -12.53 -4.38 -3.24
CA PHE A 50 -11.50 -5.29 -3.75
C PHE A 50 -11.94 -6.09 -4.98
N SER A 51 -13.20 -6.54 -5.01
CA SER A 51 -13.75 -7.32 -6.13
C SER A 51 -14.04 -6.47 -7.39
N GLY A 52 -14.11 -5.15 -7.25
CA GLY A 52 -14.46 -4.23 -8.34
C GLY A 52 -13.27 -3.78 -9.17
N PRO A 53 -13.50 -3.29 -10.42
CA PRO A 53 -12.46 -2.62 -11.21
C PRO A 53 -11.88 -1.39 -10.50
N GLU A 54 -12.65 -0.74 -9.63
CA GLU A 54 -12.23 0.42 -8.86
C GLU A 54 -10.96 0.14 -8.05
N SER A 55 -10.83 -1.03 -7.43
CA SER A 55 -9.60 -1.38 -6.71
C SER A 55 -8.37 -1.42 -7.61
N ARG A 56 -8.53 -1.94 -8.83
CA ARG A 56 -7.45 -2.10 -9.82
C ARG A 56 -7.01 -0.74 -10.38
N TYR A 57 -7.97 0.13 -10.71
CA TYR A 57 -7.67 1.51 -11.10
C TYR A 57 -7.03 2.30 -9.97
N ALA A 58 -7.51 2.14 -8.73
CA ALA A 58 -6.92 2.79 -7.57
C ALA A 58 -5.44 2.41 -7.37
N VAL A 59 -5.10 1.12 -7.43
CA VAL A 59 -3.69 0.68 -7.28
C VAL A 59 -2.82 1.05 -8.47
N TRP A 60 -3.37 1.12 -9.68
CA TRP A 60 -2.65 1.64 -10.84
C TRP A 60 -2.26 3.10 -10.63
N HIS A 61 -3.22 3.97 -10.33
CA HIS A 61 -2.95 5.38 -10.07
C HIS A 61 -2.03 5.58 -8.85
N ALA A 62 -2.16 4.74 -7.81
CA ALA A 62 -1.24 4.73 -6.68
C ALA A 62 0.21 4.40 -7.10
N GLY A 63 0.39 3.40 -7.97
CA GLY A 63 1.70 3.06 -8.54
C GLY A 63 2.30 4.23 -9.34
N GLN A 64 1.48 4.96 -10.08
CA GLN A 64 1.91 6.15 -10.82
C GLN A 64 2.25 7.35 -9.93
N VAL A 65 1.54 7.54 -8.82
CA VAL A 65 1.95 8.51 -7.79
C VAL A 65 3.37 8.21 -7.30
N LEU A 66 3.68 6.94 -7.00
CA LEU A 66 5.02 6.54 -6.55
C LEU A 66 6.07 6.75 -7.65
N ARG A 67 5.74 6.41 -8.90
CA ARG A 67 6.61 6.63 -10.06
C ARG A 67 6.98 8.11 -10.21
N TYR A 68 6.00 9.01 -10.19
CA TYR A 68 6.27 10.44 -10.33
C TYR A 68 6.94 11.04 -9.09
N ALA A 69 6.67 10.52 -7.90
CA ALA A 69 7.35 10.95 -6.67
C ALA A 69 8.86 10.66 -6.70
N GLN A 70 9.30 9.61 -7.40
CA GLN A 70 10.71 9.32 -7.60
C GLN A 70 11.45 10.40 -8.40
N ASP A 71 10.75 11.04 -9.34
CA ASP A 71 11.30 12.07 -10.22
C ASP A 71 11.13 13.50 -9.67
N CYS A 72 10.42 13.66 -8.54
CA CYS A 72 10.21 14.94 -7.89
C CYS A 72 11.55 15.58 -7.46
N LYS A 73 11.62 16.91 -7.55
CA LYS A 73 12.81 17.66 -7.12
C LYS A 73 13.12 17.36 -5.64
N ALA A 74 14.40 17.37 -5.27
CA ALA A 74 14.80 17.23 -3.88
C ALA A 74 14.05 18.25 -3.00
N THR A 75 13.59 17.80 -1.84
CA THR A 75 12.79 18.53 -0.85
C THR A 75 11.38 18.95 -1.29
N SER A 76 10.91 18.51 -2.47
CA SER A 76 9.56 18.81 -2.96
C SER A 76 8.48 17.81 -2.50
N LEU A 77 8.86 16.63 -1.97
CA LEU A 77 7.93 15.70 -1.31
C LEU A 77 7.61 16.15 0.12
N GLN A 78 7.03 17.33 0.25
CA GLN A 78 6.53 17.91 1.49
C GLN A 78 5.09 18.37 1.34
N GLY A 79 4.43 18.68 2.46
CA GLY A 79 3.05 19.15 2.46
C GLY A 79 2.13 18.18 1.70
N PHE A 80 1.47 18.70 0.67
CA PHE A 80 0.55 17.94 -0.16
C PHE A 80 1.21 16.76 -0.90
N ASN A 81 2.41 16.92 -1.45
CA ASN A 81 3.10 15.85 -2.18
C ASN A 81 3.44 14.66 -1.26
N SER A 82 3.77 14.93 0.00
CA SER A 82 3.97 13.87 0.99
C SER A 82 2.68 13.14 1.35
N MET A 83 1.53 13.84 1.39
CA MET A 83 0.23 13.20 1.58
C MET A 83 -0.12 12.28 0.41
N ALA A 84 0.17 12.70 -0.83
CA ALA A 84 -0.05 11.87 -2.01
C ALA A 84 0.70 10.53 -1.92
N VAL A 85 1.99 10.57 -1.60
CA VAL A 85 2.83 9.37 -1.45
C VAL A 85 2.34 8.49 -0.30
N TYR A 86 1.90 9.10 0.80
CA TYR A 86 1.33 8.36 1.93
C TYR A 86 0.05 7.61 1.53
N PHE A 87 -0.91 8.28 0.90
CA PHE A 87 -2.15 7.63 0.46
C PHE A 87 -1.92 6.59 -0.62
N ALA A 88 -0.99 6.81 -1.55
CA ALA A 88 -0.61 5.81 -2.53
C ALA A 88 -0.06 4.54 -1.86
N GLY A 89 0.82 4.71 -0.87
CA GLY A 89 1.33 3.61 -0.04
C GLY A 89 0.21 2.85 0.68
N LEU A 90 -0.76 3.57 1.28
CA LEU A 90 -1.91 2.96 1.94
C LEU A 90 -2.83 2.20 0.97
N THR A 91 -3.12 2.76 -0.20
CA THR A 91 -3.98 2.12 -1.21
C THR A 91 -3.38 0.78 -1.66
N LEU A 92 -2.07 0.78 -1.99
CA LEU A 92 -1.35 -0.41 -2.41
C LEU A 92 -1.24 -1.46 -1.29
N TRP A 93 -0.98 -1.00 -0.07
CA TRP A 93 -0.96 -1.87 1.12
C TRP A 93 -2.32 -2.50 1.40
N ALA A 94 -3.41 -1.73 1.33
CA ALA A 94 -4.77 -2.22 1.54
C ALA A 94 -5.14 -3.29 0.52
N TYR A 95 -4.82 -3.05 -0.76
CA TYR A 95 -4.98 -4.04 -1.82
C TYR A 95 -4.14 -5.30 -1.56
N GLY A 96 -2.90 -5.13 -1.12
CA GLY A 96 -1.98 -6.22 -0.79
C GLY A 96 -2.48 -7.11 0.35
N ILE A 97 -3.07 -6.51 1.40
CA ILE A 97 -3.74 -7.27 2.48
C ILE A 97 -4.85 -8.15 1.92
N MET A 98 -5.70 -7.60 1.05
CA MET A 98 -6.87 -8.33 0.51
C MET A 98 -6.48 -9.37 -0.53
N SER A 99 -5.36 -9.14 -1.22
CA SER A 99 -4.78 -10.09 -2.19
C SER A 99 -4.11 -11.29 -1.53
N ALA A 100 -3.97 -11.29 -0.19
CA ALA A 100 -3.31 -12.35 0.56
C ALA A 100 -4.33 -13.26 1.27
N PRO A 101 -4.87 -14.31 0.60
CA PRO A 101 -5.22 -15.51 1.35
C PRO A 101 -4.96 -16.84 0.62
N GLY A 102 -4.24 -17.75 1.31
CA GLY A 102 -4.12 -19.16 0.97
C GLY A 102 -3.10 -19.44 -0.14
N SER A 103 -1.98 -20.08 0.21
CA SER A 103 -1.01 -20.61 -0.75
C SER A 103 -1.63 -21.68 -1.64
N THR A 104 -2.46 -21.30 -2.61
CA THR A 104 -2.52 -22.05 -3.86
C THR A 104 -1.16 -21.85 -4.49
N ASN A 105 -0.35 -22.90 -4.35
CA ASN A 105 0.81 -23.18 -5.17
C ASN A 105 0.39 -23.16 -6.65
N GLU A 106 0.20 -21.98 -7.20
CA GLU A 106 0.46 -21.76 -8.60
C GLU A 106 1.91 -21.29 -8.66
N GLN A 107 2.83 -22.25 -8.48
CA GLN A 107 4.07 -22.25 -9.25
C GLN A 107 3.69 -22.37 -10.74
N GLY A 108 3.07 -21.32 -11.27
CA GLY A 108 2.83 -21.11 -12.68
C GLY A 108 3.92 -20.18 -13.19
N ILE A 109 4.95 -20.79 -13.79
CA ILE A 109 5.72 -20.28 -14.93
C ILE A 109 5.97 -18.75 -14.92
N ALA A 110 7.20 -18.35 -14.59
CA ALA A 110 7.81 -17.04 -14.84
C ALA A 110 6.89 -15.92 -15.41
N ASP A 111 6.72 -14.87 -14.61
CA ASP A 111 6.72 -13.46 -15.08
C ASP A 111 5.41 -12.86 -15.64
N ASP A 112 4.21 -13.24 -15.18
CA ASP A 112 2.97 -12.45 -15.45
C ASP A 112 2.78 -11.33 -14.41
N HIS A 113 3.84 -10.54 -14.19
CA HIS A 113 3.83 -9.41 -13.28
C HIS A 113 3.35 -8.15 -13.98
N VAL A 114 2.35 -7.50 -13.38
CA VAL A 114 1.83 -6.21 -13.84
C VAL A 114 2.49 -5.10 -13.05
N LEU A 115 3.37 -4.35 -13.71
CA LEU A 115 4.19 -3.32 -13.05
C LEU A 115 3.38 -2.03 -12.83
N LEU A 116 2.90 -1.81 -11.61
CA LEU A 116 2.00 -0.69 -11.29
C LEU A 116 2.69 0.67 -11.30
N ASN A 117 3.98 0.71 -11.00
CA ASN A 117 4.81 1.93 -11.08
C ASN A 117 5.63 1.97 -12.38
N GLY A 118 5.15 1.29 -13.43
CA GLY A 118 5.73 1.25 -14.77
C GLY A 118 4.97 2.12 -15.78
N GLN A 119 5.35 2.00 -17.06
CA GLN A 119 4.56 2.54 -18.16
C GLN A 119 3.32 1.67 -18.40
N GLU A 120 2.28 2.26 -19.00
CA GLU A 120 1.10 1.49 -19.41
C GLU A 120 1.46 0.49 -20.52
N THR A 121 1.09 -0.76 -20.33
CA THR A 121 1.30 -1.86 -21.28
C THR A 121 -0.03 -2.57 -21.59
N ARG A 122 0.02 -3.60 -22.45
CA ARG A 122 -1.16 -4.41 -22.73
C ARG A 122 -1.58 -5.21 -21.50
N GLU A 123 -0.60 -5.67 -20.74
CA GLU A 123 -0.76 -6.44 -19.50
C GLU A 123 -1.37 -5.57 -18.41
N SER A 124 -0.92 -4.31 -18.27
CA SER A 124 -1.55 -3.38 -17.31
C SER A 124 -2.99 -3.04 -17.68
N ARG A 125 -3.32 -2.92 -18.97
CA ARG A 125 -4.72 -2.74 -19.42
C ARG A 125 -5.57 -3.98 -19.15
N ALA A 126 -5.05 -5.18 -19.43
CA ALA A 126 -5.73 -6.43 -19.13
C ALA A 126 -5.98 -6.61 -17.63
N PHE A 127 -5.02 -6.21 -16.78
CA PHE A 127 -5.23 -6.12 -15.34
C PHE A 127 -6.36 -5.17 -14.98
N LEU A 128 -6.33 -3.93 -15.48
CA LEU A 128 -7.34 -2.93 -15.18
C LEU A 128 -8.75 -3.39 -15.60
N GLU A 129 -8.90 -3.90 -16.82
CA GLU A 129 -10.20 -4.25 -17.39
C GLU A 129 -10.71 -5.62 -16.93
N LEU A 130 -9.82 -6.62 -16.89
CA LEU A 130 -10.18 -8.04 -16.73
C LEU A 130 -9.72 -8.64 -15.39
N GLY A 131 -8.88 -7.94 -14.63
CA GLY A 131 -8.31 -8.46 -13.39
C GLY A 131 -7.26 -9.57 -13.58
N GLN A 132 -6.64 -9.63 -14.76
CA GLN A 132 -5.61 -10.62 -15.10
C GLN A 132 -4.20 -10.15 -14.68
N GLY A 133 -3.33 -11.10 -14.33
CA GLY A 133 -1.94 -10.84 -13.94
C GLY A 133 -1.75 -10.54 -12.45
N THR A 134 -0.49 -10.60 -12.01
CA THR A 134 -0.11 -10.37 -10.61
C THR A 134 0.45 -8.94 -10.42
N PRO A 135 -0.27 -8.04 -9.74
CA PRO A 135 0.19 -6.66 -9.56
C PRO A 135 1.45 -6.62 -8.69
N ALA A 136 2.45 -5.89 -9.18
CA ALA A 136 3.77 -5.79 -8.56
C ALA A 136 4.34 -4.38 -8.66
N LEU A 137 5.27 -4.08 -7.76
CA LEU A 137 6.08 -2.87 -7.78
C LEU A 137 7.51 -3.21 -8.19
N THR A 138 8.13 -2.27 -8.91
CA THR A 138 9.54 -2.36 -9.28
C THR A 138 10.40 -1.37 -8.52
N PHE A 139 11.62 -1.78 -8.18
CA PHE A 139 12.57 -0.96 -7.43
C PHE A 139 13.96 -0.99 -8.05
N PRO A 140 14.70 0.12 -8.01
CA PRO A 140 16.12 0.10 -8.30
C PRO A 140 16.88 -0.74 -7.26
N ALA A 141 17.50 -1.83 -7.70
CA ALA A 141 18.33 -2.72 -6.87
C ALA A 141 19.73 -2.87 -7.51
N GLY A 142 20.52 -1.79 -7.42
CA GLY A 142 21.82 -1.71 -8.09
C GLY A 142 21.66 -1.67 -9.61
N LEU A 143 22.23 -2.67 -10.30
CA LEU A 143 22.15 -2.78 -11.78
C LEU A 143 20.90 -3.52 -12.27
N ARG A 144 20.07 -4.05 -11.37
CA ARG A 144 18.85 -4.79 -11.71
C ARG A 144 17.63 -4.08 -11.13
N LEU A 145 16.47 -4.32 -11.74
CA LEU A 145 15.19 -4.01 -11.13
C LEU A 145 14.78 -5.20 -10.26
N GLN A 146 14.41 -4.93 -9.00
CA GLN A 146 13.74 -5.89 -8.15
C GLN A 146 12.23 -5.74 -8.36
N ILE A 147 11.54 -6.85 -8.58
CA ILE A 147 10.08 -6.91 -8.74
C ILE A 147 9.52 -7.59 -7.50
N GLU A 148 8.57 -6.95 -6.82
CA GLU A 148 7.88 -7.53 -5.68
C GLU A 148 6.36 -7.43 -5.87
N PRO A 149 5.63 -8.55 -5.75
CA PRO A 149 4.18 -8.56 -5.84
C PRO A 149 3.55 -7.84 -4.64
N LEU A 150 2.37 -7.26 -4.83
CA LEU A 150 1.62 -6.62 -3.75
C LEU A 150 1.13 -7.59 -2.67
N SER A 151 1.13 -8.90 -2.94
CA SER A 151 0.90 -9.92 -1.91
C SER A 151 1.90 -9.81 -0.74
N ASN A 152 3.10 -9.28 -1.01
CA ASN A 152 3.99 -8.76 0.02
C ASN A 152 3.53 -7.35 0.44
N ARG A 153 2.49 -7.27 1.26
CA ARG A 153 1.86 -6.01 1.69
C ARG A 153 2.82 -4.94 2.23
N ASP A 154 3.93 -5.35 2.87
CA ASP A 154 4.89 -4.43 3.48
C ASP A 154 5.74 -3.69 2.45
N VAL A 155 5.80 -4.20 1.22
CA VAL A 155 6.60 -3.62 0.14
C VAL A 155 6.09 -2.24 -0.27
N ALA A 156 4.76 -2.06 -0.31
CA ALA A 156 4.12 -0.79 -0.64
C ALA A 156 4.46 0.31 0.39
N LEU A 157 4.32 -0.04 1.68
CA LEU A 157 4.66 0.86 2.79
C LEU A 157 6.16 1.21 2.78
N SER A 158 7.02 0.21 2.54
CA SER A 158 8.48 0.40 2.49
C SER A 158 8.87 1.35 1.36
N HIS A 159 8.28 1.17 0.19
CA HIS A 159 8.60 1.99 -0.97
C HIS A 159 8.19 3.45 -0.78
N ALA A 160 6.95 3.69 -0.32
CA ALA A 160 6.49 5.05 0.00
C ALA A 160 7.41 5.74 1.03
N ARG A 161 7.81 5.01 2.09
CA ARG A 161 8.77 5.50 3.09
C ARG A 161 10.13 5.83 2.50
N ASN A 162 10.65 4.97 1.62
CA ASN A 162 11.94 5.18 0.98
C ASN A 162 11.92 6.41 0.08
N LEU A 163 10.87 6.60 -0.72
CA LEU A 163 10.70 7.80 -1.55
C LEU A 163 10.68 9.08 -0.72
N MET A 164 9.88 9.10 0.36
CA MET A 164 9.84 10.24 1.27
C MET A 164 11.21 10.55 1.87
N ARG A 165 11.97 9.55 2.31
CA ARG A 165 13.28 9.77 2.94
C ARG A 165 14.33 10.20 1.92
N GLN A 166 14.39 9.56 0.76
CA GLN A 166 15.38 9.82 -0.29
C GLN A 166 15.21 11.21 -0.92
N ASN A 167 14.01 11.77 -0.88
CA ASN A 167 13.77 13.13 -1.38
C ASN A 167 14.45 14.22 -0.53
N PHE A 168 14.91 13.92 0.69
CA PHE A 168 15.68 14.84 1.54
C PHE A 168 17.15 14.40 1.63
N PRO A 169 18.07 15.05 0.89
CA PRO A 169 19.45 14.58 0.74
C PRO A 169 20.28 14.68 2.03
N VAL A 170 19.93 15.58 2.93
CA VAL A 170 20.66 15.79 4.19
C VAL A 170 20.10 14.83 5.25
N LEU A 171 20.73 13.66 5.39
CA LEU A 171 20.27 12.64 6.33
C LEU A 171 20.40 13.05 7.81
N SER A 172 21.31 13.97 8.12
CA SER A 172 21.50 14.49 9.48
C SER A 172 20.41 15.46 9.93
N GLU A 173 19.66 16.04 8.98
CA GLU A 173 18.57 16.94 9.30
C GLU A 173 17.27 16.17 9.54
N PRO A 174 16.44 16.63 10.50
CA PRO A 174 15.12 16.06 10.69
C PRO A 174 14.26 16.27 9.45
N LEU A 175 13.39 15.31 9.15
CA LEU A 175 12.38 15.48 8.11
C LEU A 175 11.42 16.61 8.53
N PRO A 176 10.80 17.33 7.57
CA PRO A 176 9.71 18.24 7.89
C PRO A 176 8.63 17.51 8.70
N GLN A 177 8.07 18.18 9.72
CA GLN A 177 7.22 17.54 10.73
C GLN A 177 6.10 16.65 10.16
N LEU A 178 5.41 17.12 9.11
CA LEU A 178 4.36 16.33 8.46
C LEU A 178 4.94 15.07 7.80
N VAL A 179 6.04 15.20 7.06
CA VAL A 179 6.70 14.08 6.36
C VAL A 179 7.16 13.04 7.37
N GLU A 180 7.77 13.47 8.47
CA GLU A 180 8.21 12.58 9.54
C GLU A 180 7.04 11.80 10.15
N ASN A 181 5.93 12.48 10.43
CA ASN A 181 4.74 11.86 11.01
C ASN A 181 4.14 10.80 10.07
N LEU A 182 4.01 11.10 8.78
CA LEU A 182 3.49 10.14 7.78
C LEU A 182 4.45 8.96 7.61
N TRP A 183 5.75 9.23 7.51
CA TRP A 183 6.78 8.20 7.39
C TRP A 183 6.79 7.24 8.59
N ARG A 184 6.64 7.77 9.81
CA ARG A 184 6.57 6.97 11.04
C ARG A 184 5.30 6.12 11.07
N ARG A 185 4.16 6.67 10.67
CA ARG A 185 2.90 5.91 10.60
C ARG A 185 2.97 4.74 9.62
N LEU A 186 3.58 4.94 8.45
CA LEU A 186 3.83 3.83 7.53
C LEU A 186 4.73 2.76 8.16
N ALA A 187 5.69 3.13 9.03
CA ALA A 187 6.53 2.19 9.76
C ALA A 187 5.74 1.40 10.82
N GLU A 188 4.88 2.09 11.56
CA GLU A 188 4.03 1.50 12.60
C GLU A 188 3.12 0.43 12.01
N LEU A 189 2.54 0.68 10.82
CA LEU A 189 1.69 -0.30 10.11
C LEU A 189 2.44 -1.58 9.71
N GLN A 190 3.73 -1.49 9.37
CA GLN A 190 4.57 -2.66 9.08
C GLN A 190 4.81 -3.49 10.35
N SER A 191 5.06 -2.82 11.48
CA SER A 191 5.34 -3.49 12.76
C SER A 191 4.09 -4.03 13.46
N GLY A 192 2.96 -3.33 13.31
CA GLY A 192 1.74 -3.52 14.10
C GLY A 192 0.91 -4.74 13.71
N GLN A 193 1.22 -5.39 12.58
CA GLN A 193 0.53 -6.62 12.17
C GLN A 193 1.30 -7.92 12.47
N ASN A 194 2.53 -7.84 12.99
CA ASN A 194 3.28 -9.01 13.47
C ASN A 194 3.02 -9.33 14.96
N GLY A 195 2.30 -8.47 15.68
CA GLY A 195 2.09 -8.58 17.13
C GLY A 195 0.80 -9.27 17.62
N GLN A 196 -0.12 -9.66 16.72
CA GLN A 196 -1.45 -10.15 17.13
C GLN A 196 -1.66 -11.68 17.00
N ALA A 197 -0.62 -12.46 16.70
CA ALA A 197 -0.68 -13.93 16.64
C ALA A 197 -0.10 -14.66 17.87
N MET A 198 0.53 -13.98 18.84
CA MET A 198 1.17 -14.62 20.01
C MET A 198 0.60 -14.19 21.37
N ALA A 199 -0.68 -13.78 21.43
CA ALA A 199 -1.39 -13.59 22.69
C ALA A 199 -2.65 -14.48 22.85
N ASN A 200 -3.01 -15.27 21.83
CA ASN A 200 -4.22 -16.11 21.82
C ASN A 200 -3.93 -17.62 21.80
N THR A 201 -2.75 -18.04 22.29
CA THR A 201 -2.47 -19.46 22.59
C THR A 201 -1.95 -19.58 24.01
N ASP A 202 -2.83 -19.32 24.97
CA ASP A 202 -2.75 -20.01 26.26
C ASP A 202 -4.16 -20.18 26.83
N GLY A 203 -4.90 -21.07 26.17
CA GLY A 203 -6.01 -21.76 26.82
C GLY A 203 -5.57 -23.20 27.03
N THR A 204 -5.62 -23.71 28.27
CA THR A 204 -6.14 -25.05 28.60
C THR A 204 -6.41 -25.20 30.11
N VAL A 205 -7.72 -25.15 30.43
CA VAL A 205 -8.50 -26.10 31.26
C VAL A 205 -7.97 -26.53 32.65
N ALA A 206 -8.79 -26.24 33.67
CA ALA A 206 -9.09 -27.22 34.73
C ALA A 206 -10.57 -27.08 35.14
N GLY A 207 -11.36 -28.09 34.79
CA GLY A 207 -12.72 -28.24 35.26
C GLY A 207 -12.79 -28.92 36.64
N ASN A 208 -13.82 -28.58 37.40
CA ASN A 208 -14.59 -29.43 38.32
C ASN A 208 -15.67 -28.50 38.91
N GLY A 209 -16.98 -28.74 38.79
CA GLY A 209 -17.66 -30.00 39.01
C GLY A 209 -18.04 -30.09 40.50
N SER A 210 -19.22 -29.60 40.90
CA SER A 210 -20.16 -30.29 41.80
C SER A 210 -21.39 -29.45 42.19
N ARG A 211 -22.52 -30.00 41.75
CA ARG A 211 -23.90 -30.08 42.27
C ARG A 211 -24.19 -29.85 43.77
N HIS A 212 -25.45 -29.40 44.00
CA HIS A 212 -26.34 -29.57 45.17
C HIS A 212 -25.90 -28.81 46.44
N VAL A 213 -26.75 -28.09 47.18
CA VAL A 213 -28.21 -28.16 47.47
C VAL A 213 -28.79 -26.75 47.51
#